data_AF-A0A438BG40-F1
#
_entry.id   AF-A0A438BG40-F1
#
_cell.length_a   1.000
_cell.length_b   1.000
_cell.length_c   1.000
_cell.angle_alpha   90.00
_cell.angle_beta   90.00
_cell.angle_gamma   90.00
#
_symmetry.space_group_name_H-M   'P 1'
#
loop_
_entity.id
_entity.type
_entity.pdbx_description
1 polymer ?
#
loop_
_entity_poly.entity_id
_entity_poly.type
_entity_poly.pdbx_seq_one_letter_code
_entity_poly.pdbx_strand_id
1 'polypeptide(L)'
;MSRFDATTTRPSETGRTHTEMTPDGRTHDGGSWRSTDPRTELYLLTVTNLVREDTFPEAGATHDDRYRQLVRQLSVSDPEWVAGFLRWLRSDAHMRSAALVGAAEFTRARLDAGEHGYSRQVVGSVLQRADEPGEMLAYWRATFGRKLPQPIKRGVADAVAKLYTERALLKYDTPSHGYRFGDVLDLVHPAPRSDQQADLFTHALDRRHGRDREIPPTLETVQARADLMAVPVPDRPLLLTAPAVAPRFGPAAMTWEAVAGWLQTPLDRRTWEALIPRMGYIGLLSNLRNFDEAGVSDDVASNVAERLQDPEQVARSRQLPLRLLSACNSVRSVRWSAALERALELSLDRVPRLSGRTLVLLDTAGRDRSAHRRDAATVFGLALARRAERADVVSFGTAGGVFPMHPGESLIGTVHRWAAAGHLRGDGTDTAPATAEFFDGHDRVVVLTDAQAADGAPRDPGSVLPEHIPVYTFNSTGCRTDRTADGPNRFAFGEPTDACFGMLPIIESGRAGTWPWVGRY
;
A
#
# COMPACT_ATOMS: atom_id res chain seq x y z
N MET A 1 1.91 9.56 1.94
CA MET A 1 2.36 10.97 1.98
C MET A 1 3.64 11.08 1.16
N SER A 2 4.15 12.29 0.93
CA SER A 2 5.50 12.50 0.36
C SER A 2 6.55 11.87 1.30
N ARG A 3 7.50 11.08 0.78
CA ARG A 3 8.54 10.40 1.62
C ARG A 3 9.86 11.18 1.58
N PHE A 4 10.21 11.72 0.42
CA PHE A 4 11.49 12.40 0.18
C PHE A 4 11.34 13.90 0.00
N ASP A 5 10.12 14.38 -0.25
CA ASP A 5 9.85 15.76 -0.68
C ASP A 5 9.06 16.57 0.35
N ALA A 6 9.54 16.61 1.60
CA ALA A 6 8.96 17.41 2.68
C ALA A 6 9.83 18.64 3.02
N THR A 7 9.21 19.77 3.32
CA THR A 7 9.92 21.03 3.65
C THR A 7 10.81 20.91 4.90
N THR A 8 10.57 19.92 5.76
CA THR A 8 11.32 19.69 7.03
C THR A 8 12.38 18.59 6.96
N THR A 9 12.68 18.01 5.80
CA THR A 9 13.73 16.97 5.71
C THR A 9 15.13 17.59 5.86
N ARG A 10 15.77 17.37 7.02
CA ARG A 10 17.20 17.63 7.20
C ARG A 10 18.01 16.65 6.33
N PRO A 11 19.19 17.05 5.81
CA PRO A 11 20.10 16.10 5.18
C PRO A 11 20.39 14.97 6.16
N SER A 12 20.24 13.72 5.73
CA SER A 12 20.75 12.58 6.50
C SER A 12 22.27 12.76 6.57
N GLU A 13 22.79 12.98 7.78
CA GLU A 13 24.23 12.95 8.01
C GLU A 13 24.72 11.55 7.61
N THR A 14 25.62 11.52 6.63
CA THR A 14 26.35 10.31 6.25
C THR A 14 27.23 9.87 7.41
N GLY A 15 26.66 9.13 8.36
CA GLY A 15 27.41 8.36 9.33
C GLY A 15 28.13 7.24 8.60
N ARG A 16 29.45 7.37 8.42
CA ARG A 16 30.32 6.26 8.02
C ARG A 16 30.35 5.25 9.18
N THR A 17 29.48 4.25 9.15
CA THR A 17 29.61 3.07 10.01
C THR A 17 30.60 2.12 9.36
N HIS A 18 31.79 2.02 9.95
CA HIS A 18 32.71 0.91 9.67
C HIS A 18 32.02 -0.40 10.09
N THR A 19 31.77 -1.29 9.13
CA THR A 19 31.41 -2.68 9.41
C THR A 19 32.70 -3.45 9.63
N GLU A 20 33.02 -3.80 10.88
CA GLU A 20 34.02 -4.83 11.15
C GLU A 20 33.45 -6.19 10.73
N MET A 21 34.03 -6.76 9.67
CA MET A 21 33.79 -8.14 9.27
C MET A 21 34.53 -9.07 10.23
N THR A 22 33.81 -9.94 10.95
CA THR A 22 34.42 -11.17 11.48
C THR A 22 34.56 -12.21 10.36
N PRO A 23 35.58 -13.10 10.41
CA PRO A 23 35.93 -14.01 9.32
C PRO A 23 34.84 -15.02 8.92
N ASP A 24 33.78 -15.18 9.72
CA ASP A 24 32.74 -16.20 9.54
C ASP A 24 31.44 -15.68 8.88
N GLY A 25 31.44 -14.45 8.34
CA GLY A 25 30.34 -13.98 7.48
C GLY A 25 28.99 -13.79 8.17
N ARG A 26 28.95 -13.67 9.51
CA ARG A 26 27.75 -13.31 10.27
C ARG A 26 27.82 -11.85 10.71
N THR A 27 26.91 -11.02 10.22
CA THR A 27 26.62 -9.71 10.79
C THR A 27 25.61 -9.85 11.93
N HIS A 28 25.75 -9.05 12.99
CA HIS A 28 24.91 -9.11 14.20
C HIS A 28 23.44 -8.68 13.98
N ASP A 29 23.05 -8.20 12.79
CA ASP A 29 21.70 -7.70 12.48
C ASP A 29 21.19 -8.08 11.06
N GLY A 30 21.21 -9.36 10.67
CA GLY A 30 20.61 -9.72 9.37
C GLY A 30 20.60 -11.20 9.05
N GLY A 31 19.41 -11.75 8.84
CA GLY A 31 19.19 -13.13 8.41
C GLY A 31 19.97 -13.46 7.13
N SER A 32 20.57 -14.65 7.11
CA SER A 32 21.40 -15.14 6.02
C SER A 32 20.54 -15.64 4.85
N TRP A 33 19.89 -14.72 4.14
CA TRP A 33 19.34 -15.02 2.84
C TRP A 33 20.46 -14.75 1.82
N ARG A 34 21.00 -15.79 1.19
CA ARG A 34 21.86 -15.66 0.01
C ARG A 34 21.33 -16.63 -1.04
N SER A 35 20.37 -16.16 -1.83
CA SER A 35 20.06 -16.80 -3.12
C SER A 35 21.33 -16.78 -3.96
N THR A 36 21.64 -17.87 -4.66
CA THR A 36 22.78 -17.88 -5.60
C THR A 36 22.49 -17.01 -6.83
N ASP A 37 21.20 -16.73 -7.11
CA ASP A 37 20.73 -15.84 -8.17
C ASP A 37 20.32 -14.45 -7.64
N PRO A 38 21.02 -13.36 -8.03
CA PRO A 38 20.71 -11.99 -7.65
C PRO A 38 19.31 -11.49 -8.04
N ARG A 39 18.66 -12.08 -9.06
CA ARG A 39 17.31 -11.67 -9.50
C ARG A 39 16.25 -12.12 -8.52
N THR A 40 16.27 -13.41 -8.19
CA THR A 40 15.45 -14.01 -7.14
C THR A 40 15.67 -13.31 -5.81
N GLU A 41 16.92 -13.00 -5.53
CA GLU A 41 17.34 -12.24 -4.36
C GLU A 41 16.67 -10.86 -4.26
N LEU A 42 16.82 -10.02 -5.29
CA LEU A 42 16.26 -8.68 -5.33
C LEU A 42 14.73 -8.71 -5.22
N TYR A 43 14.10 -9.65 -5.91
CA TYR A 43 12.66 -9.79 -5.90
C TYR A 43 12.13 -10.16 -4.51
N LEU A 44 12.68 -11.19 -3.87
CA LEU A 44 12.25 -11.63 -2.55
C LEU A 44 12.54 -10.57 -1.48
N LEU A 45 13.72 -9.95 -1.51
CA LEU A 45 14.04 -8.84 -0.61
C LEU A 45 13.01 -7.71 -0.71
N THR A 46 12.62 -7.33 -1.92
CA THR A 46 11.69 -6.22 -2.13
C THR A 46 10.27 -6.57 -1.69
N VAL A 47 9.78 -7.76 -2.05
CA VAL A 47 8.42 -8.22 -1.72
C VAL A 47 8.26 -8.46 -0.22
N THR A 48 9.27 -9.01 0.44
CA THR A 48 9.24 -9.21 1.90
C THR A 48 9.34 -7.88 2.64
N ASN A 49 10.17 -6.95 2.17
CA ASN A 49 10.27 -5.61 2.75
C ASN A 49 9.01 -4.78 2.56
N LEU A 50 8.27 -4.93 1.44
CA LEU A 50 6.96 -4.29 1.24
C LEU A 50 6.02 -4.54 2.42
N VAL A 51 5.83 -5.81 2.74
CA VAL A 51 4.91 -6.22 3.79
C VAL A 51 5.49 -5.90 5.16
N ARG A 52 6.82 -5.90 5.31
CA ARG A 52 7.47 -5.49 6.56
C ARG A 52 7.34 -3.98 6.83
N GLU A 53 7.51 -3.09 5.85
CA GLU A 53 7.32 -1.65 6.06
C GLU A 53 5.86 -1.33 6.47
N ASP A 54 4.89 -2.06 5.91
CA ASP A 54 3.47 -1.91 6.26
C ASP A 54 3.11 -2.50 7.65
N THR A 55 3.97 -3.36 8.22
CA THR A 55 3.68 -4.09 9.47
C THR A 55 4.68 -3.83 10.62
N PHE A 56 5.84 -3.23 10.33
CA PHE A 56 6.92 -2.86 11.25
C PHE A 56 7.58 -1.52 10.83
N PRO A 57 7.09 -0.37 11.31
CA PRO A 57 7.63 0.94 10.92
C PRO A 57 9.07 1.25 11.39
N GLU A 58 9.68 0.45 12.27
CA GLU A 58 10.91 0.80 13.00
C GLU A 58 12.23 0.19 12.47
N ALA A 59 12.25 -0.56 11.37
CA ALA A 59 13.47 -1.22 10.87
C ALA A 59 14.02 -0.59 9.57
N GLY A 60 14.61 0.61 9.65
CA GLY A 60 14.75 1.50 8.48
C GLY A 60 16.14 1.75 7.86
N ALA A 61 17.23 1.04 8.21
CA ALA A 61 18.57 1.43 7.71
C ALA A 61 19.29 0.35 6.86
N THR A 62 19.37 -0.90 7.31
CA THR A 62 20.25 -1.91 6.68
C THR A 62 19.69 -2.53 5.38
N HIS A 63 18.37 -2.58 5.23
CA HIS A 63 17.71 -3.23 4.09
C HIS A 63 17.75 -2.41 2.79
N ASP A 64 17.73 -1.08 2.93
CA ASP A 64 17.77 -0.16 1.79
C ASP A 64 19.12 -0.22 1.06
N ASP A 65 20.21 -0.55 1.75
CA ASP A 65 21.54 -0.67 1.14
C ASP A 65 21.64 -1.88 0.20
N ARG A 66 21.17 -3.06 0.62
CA ARG A 66 21.25 -4.27 -0.21
C ARG A 66 20.32 -4.21 -1.42
N TYR A 67 19.11 -3.66 -1.25
CA TYR A 67 18.20 -3.38 -2.36
C TYR A 67 18.91 -2.54 -3.43
N ARG A 68 19.51 -1.41 -3.01
CA ARG A 68 20.25 -0.52 -3.92
C ARG A 68 21.42 -1.22 -4.59
N GLN A 69 22.19 -2.02 -3.84
CA GLN A 69 23.32 -2.77 -4.40
C GLN A 69 22.89 -3.74 -5.51
N LEU A 70 21.84 -4.53 -5.26
CA LEU A 70 21.31 -5.49 -6.23
C LEU A 70 20.73 -4.80 -7.47
N VAL A 71 19.96 -3.72 -7.27
CA VAL A 71 19.46 -2.91 -8.38
C VAL A 71 20.63 -2.40 -9.21
N ARG A 72 21.65 -1.79 -8.61
CA ARG A 72 22.82 -1.28 -9.35
C ARG A 72 23.54 -2.37 -10.14
N GLN A 73 23.79 -3.51 -9.50
CA GLN A 73 24.43 -4.66 -10.15
C GLN A 73 23.64 -5.13 -11.37
N LEU A 74 22.35 -5.41 -11.20
CA LEU A 74 21.49 -5.94 -12.26
C LEU A 74 21.16 -4.90 -13.33
N SER A 75 21.20 -3.61 -13.01
CA SER A 75 20.95 -2.54 -14.00
C SER A 75 22.01 -2.50 -15.10
N VAL A 76 23.20 -3.05 -14.83
CA VAL A 76 24.29 -3.18 -15.81
C VAL A 76 24.24 -4.55 -16.47
N SER A 77 24.05 -5.64 -15.71
CA SER A 77 24.11 -7.00 -16.25
C SER A 77 22.81 -7.49 -16.91
N ASP A 78 21.65 -7.02 -16.48
CA ASP A 78 20.34 -7.33 -17.08
C ASP A 78 19.37 -6.14 -16.94
N PRO A 79 19.58 -5.08 -17.73
CA PRO A 79 18.79 -3.86 -17.62
C PRO A 79 17.32 -4.03 -18.00
N GLU A 80 17.01 -4.95 -18.92
CA GLU A 80 15.64 -5.19 -19.36
C GLU A 80 14.82 -5.84 -18.24
N TRP A 81 15.39 -6.83 -17.56
CA TRP A 81 14.75 -7.45 -16.42
C TRP A 81 14.47 -6.44 -15.31
N VAL A 82 15.44 -5.58 -14.97
CA VAL A 82 15.24 -4.55 -13.93
C VAL A 82 14.21 -3.50 -14.37
N ALA A 83 14.18 -3.12 -15.65
CA ALA A 83 13.17 -2.20 -16.17
C ALA A 83 11.75 -2.78 -16.02
N GLY A 84 11.57 -4.07 -16.32
CA GLY A 84 10.32 -4.78 -16.10
C GLY A 84 9.95 -4.87 -14.62
N PHE A 85 10.92 -5.19 -13.77
CA PHE A 85 10.76 -5.26 -12.32
C PHE A 85 10.29 -3.92 -11.72
N LEU A 86 10.98 -2.81 -12.02
CA LEU A 86 10.64 -1.49 -11.48
C LEU A 86 9.27 -1.00 -11.94
N ARG A 87 8.88 -1.30 -13.19
CA ARG A 87 7.54 -1.01 -13.69
C ARG A 87 6.46 -1.82 -12.96
N TRP A 88 6.71 -3.11 -12.74
CA TRP A 88 5.82 -3.99 -11.99
C TRP A 88 5.68 -3.53 -10.54
N LEU A 89 6.80 -3.19 -9.89
CA LEU A 89 6.80 -2.62 -8.55
C LEU A 89 5.85 -1.43 -8.46
N ARG A 90 5.91 -0.52 -9.43
CA ARG A 90 5.06 0.66 -9.41
C ARG A 90 3.59 0.37 -9.72
N SER A 91 3.32 -0.52 -10.67
CA SER A 91 2.00 -0.64 -11.30
C SER A 91 1.12 -1.70 -10.65
N ASP A 92 1.71 -2.85 -10.34
CA ASP A 92 1.01 -4.04 -9.86
C ASP A 92 1.26 -4.28 -8.37
N ALA A 93 2.51 -4.16 -7.91
CA ALA A 93 2.86 -4.32 -6.50
C ALA A 93 2.63 -3.04 -5.66
N HIS A 94 2.29 -1.93 -6.32
CA HIS A 94 2.01 -0.63 -5.70
C HIS A 94 3.13 -0.06 -4.79
N MET A 95 4.37 -0.49 -5.00
CA MET A 95 5.56 -0.08 -4.26
C MET A 95 6.15 1.22 -4.83
N ARG A 96 5.49 2.34 -4.54
CA ARG A 96 5.91 3.67 -5.03
C ARG A 96 7.36 3.98 -4.67
N SER A 97 7.71 3.98 -3.38
CA SER A 97 9.02 4.45 -2.92
C SER A 97 10.16 3.61 -3.47
N ALA A 98 10.03 2.27 -3.39
CA ALA A 98 11.03 1.36 -3.94
C ALA A 98 11.20 1.54 -5.45
N ALA A 99 10.11 1.67 -6.22
CA ALA A 99 10.21 1.89 -7.66
C ALA A 99 10.92 3.21 -8.02
N LEU A 100 10.67 4.29 -7.28
CA LEU A 100 11.32 5.59 -7.48
C LEU A 100 12.83 5.51 -7.15
N VAL A 101 13.17 4.98 -5.98
CA VAL A 101 14.56 4.77 -5.55
C VAL A 101 15.29 3.87 -6.56
N GLY A 102 14.69 2.74 -6.91
CA GLY A 102 15.25 1.79 -7.86
C GLY A 102 15.48 2.38 -9.25
N ALA A 103 14.59 3.25 -9.75
CA ALA A 103 14.78 3.92 -11.05
C ALA A 103 15.91 4.96 -11.03
N ALA A 104 16.09 5.68 -9.91
CA ALA A 104 17.20 6.60 -9.74
C ALA A 104 18.53 5.82 -9.67
N GLU A 105 18.57 4.74 -8.89
CA GLU A 105 19.74 3.87 -8.73
C GLU A 105 20.10 3.12 -10.01
N PHE A 106 19.10 2.64 -10.75
CA PHE A 106 19.24 2.08 -12.10
C PHE A 106 19.92 3.07 -13.03
N THR A 107 19.43 4.32 -13.03
CA THR A 107 19.99 5.36 -13.88
C THR A 107 21.42 5.71 -13.47
N ARG A 108 21.72 5.79 -12.17
CA ARG A 108 23.07 6.08 -11.67
C ARG A 108 24.05 4.98 -12.08
N ALA A 109 23.72 3.71 -11.84
CA ALA A 109 24.59 2.58 -12.17
C ALA A 109 24.95 2.53 -13.65
N ARG A 110 23.96 2.73 -14.53
CA ARG A 110 24.20 2.74 -15.97
C ARG A 110 25.08 3.89 -16.41
N LEU A 111 24.88 5.09 -15.86
CA LEU A 111 25.73 6.24 -16.16
C LEU A 111 27.17 6.03 -15.70
N ASP A 112 27.37 5.45 -14.51
CA ASP A 112 28.70 5.14 -13.98
C ASP A 112 29.43 4.07 -14.81
N ALA A 113 28.68 3.12 -15.39
CA ALA A 113 29.19 2.11 -16.30
C ALA A 113 29.40 2.60 -17.75
N GLY A 114 29.01 3.84 -18.07
CA GLY A 114 29.06 4.36 -19.45
C GLY A 114 28.00 3.75 -20.38
N GLU A 115 26.99 3.07 -19.83
CA GLU A 115 25.95 2.37 -20.56
C GLU A 115 24.82 3.31 -21.00
N HIS A 116 24.22 3.02 -22.16
CA HIS A 116 23.19 3.87 -22.77
C HIS A 116 21.85 3.14 -22.96
N GLY A 117 20.75 3.91 -23.05
CA GLY A 117 19.40 3.36 -23.20
C GLY A 117 18.71 3.01 -21.87
N TYR A 118 17.42 2.69 -21.95
CA TYR A 118 16.51 2.29 -20.86
C TYR A 118 16.22 3.33 -19.76
N SER A 119 17.20 4.12 -19.28
CA SER A 119 17.04 4.95 -18.09
C SER A 119 15.90 5.97 -18.19
N ARG A 120 15.73 6.63 -19.36
CA ARG A 120 14.60 7.55 -19.60
C ARG A 120 13.26 6.81 -19.50
N GLN A 121 13.16 5.65 -20.13
CA GLN A 121 11.95 4.83 -20.15
C GLN A 121 11.60 4.29 -18.76
N VAL A 122 12.61 3.84 -18.00
CA VAL A 122 12.45 3.37 -16.62
C VAL A 122 11.91 4.48 -15.74
N VAL A 123 12.53 5.67 -15.76
CA VAL A 123 12.06 6.84 -15.00
C VAL A 123 10.62 7.17 -15.38
N GLY A 124 10.30 7.28 -16.68
CA GLY A 124 8.94 7.56 -17.13
C GLY A 124 7.90 6.50 -16.74
N SER A 125 8.32 5.24 -16.59
CA SER A 125 7.42 4.12 -16.24
C SER A 125 7.04 4.07 -14.75
N VAL A 126 7.94 4.54 -13.87
CA VAL A 126 7.71 4.53 -12.41
C VAL A 126 6.99 5.78 -11.90
N LEU A 127 6.98 6.86 -12.69
CA LEU A 127 6.26 8.09 -12.35
C LEU A 127 4.81 8.01 -12.85
N GLN A 128 3.86 7.81 -11.94
CA GLN A 128 2.43 7.69 -12.23
C GLN A 128 1.53 8.60 -11.39
N ARG A 129 2.08 9.36 -10.44
CA ARG A 129 1.37 10.44 -9.72
C ARG A 129 2.07 11.78 -9.86
N ALA A 130 1.30 12.86 -9.83
CA ALA A 130 1.82 14.19 -10.13
C ALA A 130 2.76 14.77 -9.06
N ASP A 131 2.78 14.22 -7.84
CA ASP A 131 3.77 14.52 -6.81
C ASP A 131 5.11 13.78 -7.01
N GLU A 132 5.14 12.69 -7.78
CA GLU A 132 6.33 11.84 -7.95
C GLU A 132 7.49 12.46 -8.74
N PRO A 133 7.26 13.34 -9.74
CA PRO A 133 8.33 14.13 -10.34
C PRO A 133 9.17 14.91 -9.30
N GLY A 134 8.52 15.52 -8.31
CA GLY A 134 9.20 16.23 -7.22
C GLY A 134 10.01 15.28 -6.34
N GLU A 135 9.41 14.17 -5.91
CA GLU A 135 10.10 13.12 -5.14
C GLU A 135 11.35 12.59 -5.82
N MET A 136 11.28 12.30 -7.13
CA MET A 136 12.41 11.79 -7.91
C MET A 136 13.58 12.78 -7.91
N LEU A 137 13.27 14.08 -8.09
CA LEU A 137 14.28 15.14 -8.06
C LEU A 137 14.83 15.36 -6.63
N ALA A 138 13.98 15.26 -5.61
CA ALA A 138 14.38 15.33 -4.20
C ALA A 138 15.34 14.21 -3.83
N TYR A 139 14.97 12.96 -4.12
CA TYR A 139 15.80 11.79 -3.89
C TYR A 139 17.13 11.89 -4.64
N TRP A 140 17.09 12.25 -5.93
CA TRP A 140 18.31 12.41 -6.73
C TRP A 140 19.25 13.46 -6.13
N ARG A 141 18.70 14.63 -5.76
CA ARG A 141 19.50 15.72 -5.18
C ARG A 141 20.13 15.32 -3.85
N ALA A 142 19.38 14.65 -2.99
CA ALA A 142 19.86 14.20 -1.69
C ALA A 142 20.97 13.14 -1.82
N THR A 143 20.83 12.23 -2.79
CA THR A 143 21.71 11.04 -2.90
C THR A 143 22.91 11.26 -3.82
N PHE A 144 22.72 11.93 -4.96
CA PHE A 144 23.73 12.08 -6.01
C PHE A 144 24.16 13.53 -6.27
N GLY A 145 23.55 14.48 -5.56
CA GLY A 145 23.86 15.90 -5.65
C GLY A 145 23.07 16.65 -6.73
N ARG A 146 23.43 17.92 -6.93
CA ARG A 146 22.62 18.89 -7.71
C ARG A 146 22.59 18.63 -9.22
N LYS A 147 23.59 17.94 -9.79
CA LYS A 147 23.70 17.75 -11.23
C LYS A 147 22.69 16.69 -11.70
N LEU A 148 21.67 17.14 -12.44
CA LEU A 148 20.66 16.25 -13.04
C LEU A 148 21.14 15.74 -14.41
N PRO A 149 21.32 14.42 -14.59
CA PRO A 149 21.72 13.86 -15.87
C PRO A 149 20.54 13.85 -16.86
N GLN A 150 20.87 13.78 -18.15
CA GLN A 150 19.89 13.88 -19.23
C GLN A 150 18.76 12.83 -19.15
N PRO A 151 19.00 11.54 -18.84
CA PRO A 151 17.92 10.56 -18.76
C PRO A 151 16.89 10.85 -17.65
N ILE A 152 17.35 11.37 -16.49
CA ILE A 152 16.47 11.80 -15.40
C ILE A 152 15.63 12.98 -15.85
N LYS A 153 16.25 14.03 -16.41
CA LYS A 153 15.52 15.21 -16.90
C LYS A 153 14.44 14.83 -17.91
N ARG A 154 14.79 14.00 -18.89
CA ARG A 154 13.87 13.62 -19.97
C ARG A 154 12.77 12.67 -19.48
N GLY A 155 13.08 11.72 -18.61
CA GLY A 155 12.07 10.81 -18.05
C GLY A 155 11.08 11.55 -17.14
N VAL A 156 11.57 12.49 -16.32
CA VAL A 156 10.70 13.37 -15.51
C VAL A 156 9.87 14.28 -16.39
N ALA A 157 10.45 14.86 -17.46
CA ALA A 157 9.71 15.69 -18.41
C ALA A 157 8.57 14.93 -19.10
N ASP A 158 8.81 13.67 -19.51
CA ASP A 158 7.78 12.81 -20.11
C ASP A 158 6.62 12.56 -19.13
N ALA A 159 6.94 12.32 -17.86
CA ALA A 159 5.97 12.13 -16.80
C ALA A 159 5.17 13.40 -16.51
N VAL A 160 5.83 14.57 -16.44
CA VAL A 160 5.17 15.87 -16.27
C VAL A 160 4.15 16.11 -17.37
N ALA A 161 4.54 15.91 -18.64
CA ALA A 161 3.63 16.09 -19.77
C ALA A 161 2.39 15.18 -19.69
N LYS A 162 2.49 14.02 -19.04
CA LYS A 162 1.37 13.09 -18.80
C LYS A 162 0.54 13.43 -17.56
N LEU A 163 1.17 13.86 -16.48
CA LEU A 163 0.58 13.89 -15.14
C LEU A 163 0.10 15.28 -14.71
N TYR A 164 0.66 16.34 -15.28
CA TYR A 164 0.32 17.71 -14.89
C TYR A 164 -0.95 18.14 -15.62
N THR A 165 -2.02 18.17 -14.85
CA THR A 165 -3.38 18.58 -15.22
C THR A 165 -3.88 19.59 -14.19
N GLU A 166 -4.95 20.33 -14.49
CA GLU A 166 -5.54 21.29 -13.55
C GLU A 166 -5.90 20.63 -12.20
N ARG A 167 -6.54 19.45 -12.25
CA ARG A 167 -6.90 18.68 -11.05
C ARG A 167 -5.68 18.26 -10.25
N ALA A 168 -4.59 17.88 -10.93
CA ALA A 168 -3.34 17.49 -10.28
C ALA A 168 -2.65 18.68 -9.63
N LEU A 169 -2.61 19.84 -10.28
CA LEU A 169 -2.09 21.08 -9.70
C LEU A 169 -2.83 21.40 -8.40
N LEU A 170 -4.16 21.44 -8.42
CA LEU A 170 -4.97 21.77 -7.25
C LEU A 170 -4.81 20.77 -6.10
N LYS A 171 -4.52 19.50 -6.40
CA LYS A 171 -4.40 18.43 -5.40
C LYS A 171 -3.00 18.31 -4.81
N TYR A 172 -1.96 18.49 -5.62
CA TYR A 172 -0.59 18.12 -5.26
C TYR A 172 0.36 19.32 -5.12
N ASP A 173 0.08 20.46 -5.73
CA ASP A 173 0.95 21.65 -5.67
C ASP A 173 0.74 22.48 -4.38
N THR A 174 1.05 21.87 -3.23
CA THR A 174 0.88 22.48 -1.90
C THR A 174 2.20 23.01 -1.32
N PRO A 175 2.16 24.00 -0.40
CA PRO A 175 3.36 24.53 0.27
C PRO A 175 4.13 23.52 1.14
N SER A 176 3.53 22.36 1.44
CA SER A 176 4.15 21.31 2.24
C SER A 176 5.20 20.47 1.49
N HIS A 177 5.25 20.58 0.16
CA HIS A 177 6.22 19.88 -0.68
C HIS A 177 7.48 20.72 -0.89
N GLY A 178 8.65 20.09 -0.85
CA GLY A 178 9.94 20.76 -1.12
C GLY A 178 10.10 21.17 -2.59
N TYR A 179 9.68 20.31 -3.52
CA TYR A 179 9.55 20.58 -4.94
C TYR A 179 8.09 20.76 -5.32
N ARG A 180 7.75 22.00 -5.67
CA ARG A 180 6.46 22.35 -6.23
C ARG A 180 6.48 22.20 -7.75
N PHE A 181 5.30 22.25 -8.38
CA PHE A 181 5.21 22.04 -9.83
C PHE A 181 6.10 23.02 -10.61
N GLY A 182 6.14 24.29 -10.20
CA GLY A 182 7.05 25.28 -10.80
C GLY A 182 8.52 24.91 -10.71
N ASP A 183 8.99 24.36 -9.57
CA ASP A 183 10.39 23.92 -9.42
C ASP A 183 10.74 22.77 -10.38
N VAL A 184 9.81 21.82 -10.52
CA VAL A 184 9.99 20.69 -11.45
C VAL A 184 10.07 21.21 -12.89
N LEU A 185 9.18 22.13 -13.28
CA LEU A 185 9.15 22.75 -14.61
C LEU A 185 10.46 23.51 -14.92
N ASP A 186 10.98 24.28 -13.97
CA ASP A 186 12.24 25.02 -14.10
C ASP A 186 13.46 24.09 -14.26
N LEU A 187 13.41 22.87 -13.72
CA LEU A 187 14.54 21.94 -13.77
C LEU A 187 14.57 21.06 -15.01
N VAL A 188 13.41 20.67 -15.52
CA VAL A 188 13.30 19.65 -16.58
C VAL A 188 12.81 20.19 -17.93
N HIS A 189 12.24 21.40 -17.95
CA HIS A 189 11.75 22.09 -19.16
C HIS A 189 10.94 21.17 -20.10
N PRO A 190 9.81 20.62 -19.64
CA PRO A 190 8.98 19.72 -20.45
C PRO A 190 8.29 20.48 -21.58
N ALA A 191 8.12 19.82 -22.72
CA ALA A 191 7.30 20.35 -23.80
C ALA A 191 5.81 20.12 -23.48
N PRO A 192 4.96 21.16 -23.50
CA PRO A 192 3.52 20.99 -23.34
C PRO A 192 2.92 20.23 -24.53
N ARG A 193 1.84 19.49 -24.28
CA ARG A 193 1.11 18.70 -25.29
C ARG A 193 -0.03 19.47 -25.97
N SER A 194 -0.40 20.63 -25.42
CA SER A 194 -1.45 21.51 -25.92
C SER A 194 -1.25 22.92 -25.39
N ASP A 195 -1.90 23.90 -26.00
CA ASP A 195 -1.88 25.30 -25.54
C ASP A 195 -2.44 25.43 -24.11
N GLN A 196 -3.51 24.70 -23.79
CA GLN A 196 -4.04 24.64 -22.43
C GLN A 196 -2.99 24.12 -21.42
N GLN A 197 -2.18 23.14 -21.79
CA GLN A 197 -1.11 22.65 -20.90
C GLN A 197 0.05 23.66 -20.81
N ALA A 198 0.32 24.41 -21.88
CA ALA A 198 1.30 25.51 -21.84
C ALA A 198 0.85 26.62 -20.87
N ASP A 199 -0.43 26.97 -20.89
CA ASP A 199 -1.05 27.90 -19.93
C ASP A 199 -0.96 27.35 -18.49
N LEU A 200 -1.24 26.05 -18.30
CA LEU A 200 -1.11 25.40 -17.00
C LEU A 200 0.34 25.47 -16.47
N PHE A 201 1.33 25.23 -17.32
CA PHE A 201 2.75 25.31 -16.93
C PHE A 201 3.15 26.73 -16.56
N THR A 202 2.71 27.71 -17.35
CA THR A 202 2.91 29.13 -17.06
C THR A 202 2.28 29.51 -15.72
N HIS A 203 1.03 29.10 -15.49
CA HIS A 203 0.33 29.36 -14.24
C HIS A 203 1.03 28.70 -13.03
N ALA A 204 1.53 27.47 -13.16
CA ALA A 204 2.27 26.79 -12.10
C ALA A 204 3.61 27.48 -11.76
N LEU A 205 4.32 27.99 -12.78
CA LEU A 205 5.53 28.80 -12.59
C LEU A 205 5.20 30.12 -11.90
N ASP A 206 4.15 30.82 -12.34
CA ASP A 206 3.75 32.09 -11.77
C ASP A 206 3.35 31.96 -10.30
N ARG A 207 2.58 30.90 -9.94
CA ARG A 207 2.30 30.53 -8.54
C ARG A 207 3.55 30.28 -7.72
N ARG A 208 4.54 29.58 -8.28
CA ARG A 208 5.78 29.25 -7.55
C ARG A 208 6.61 30.51 -7.29
N HIS A 209 6.70 31.39 -8.27
CA HIS A 209 7.52 32.60 -8.23
C HIS A 209 6.80 33.80 -7.62
N GLY A 210 5.57 33.63 -7.12
CA GLY A 210 4.78 34.69 -6.49
C GLY A 210 4.38 35.81 -7.46
N ARG A 211 4.17 35.47 -8.74
CA ARG A 211 3.75 36.43 -9.78
C ARG A 211 2.23 36.51 -9.79
N ASP A 212 1.71 37.70 -9.55
CA ASP A 212 0.27 37.96 -9.48
C ASP A 212 -0.30 38.19 -10.89
N ARG A 213 -0.39 37.11 -11.67
CA ARG A 213 -1.03 37.10 -12.99
C ARG A 213 -2.41 36.46 -12.92
N GLU A 214 -3.32 36.95 -13.75
CA GLU A 214 -4.65 36.38 -13.90
C GLU A 214 -4.59 34.92 -14.33
N ILE A 215 -5.57 34.14 -13.88
CA ILE A 215 -5.69 32.72 -14.25
C ILE A 215 -6.15 32.66 -15.71
N PRO A 216 -5.39 32.01 -16.62
CA PRO A 216 -5.78 31.91 -18.02
C PRO A 216 -7.20 31.32 -18.19
N PRO A 217 -8.00 31.83 -19.15
CA PRO A 217 -9.37 31.37 -19.39
C PRO A 217 -9.46 29.92 -19.87
N THR A 218 -8.37 29.37 -20.38
CA THR A 218 -8.25 27.96 -20.75
C THR A 218 -8.21 27.01 -19.53
N LEU A 219 -7.96 27.54 -18.32
CA LEU A 219 -7.88 26.77 -17.07
C LEU A 219 -9.18 26.84 -16.27
N GLU A 220 -10.27 26.37 -16.88
CA GLU A 220 -11.64 26.44 -16.33
C GLU A 220 -11.76 25.81 -14.94
N THR A 221 -11.06 24.70 -14.67
CA THR A 221 -11.11 24.02 -13.36
C THR A 221 -10.40 24.85 -12.30
N VAL A 222 -9.26 25.45 -12.64
CA VAL A 222 -8.51 26.33 -11.74
C VAL A 222 -9.29 27.61 -11.47
N GLN A 223 -9.93 28.20 -12.48
CA GLN A 223 -10.81 29.36 -12.33
C GLN A 223 -12.00 29.05 -11.44
N ALA A 224 -12.75 27.98 -11.72
CA ALA A 224 -13.88 27.56 -10.89
C ALA A 224 -13.47 27.31 -9.43
N ARG A 225 -12.25 26.77 -9.21
CA ARG A 225 -11.69 26.62 -7.86
C ARG A 225 -11.37 27.97 -7.22
N ALA A 226 -10.76 28.90 -7.95
CA ALA A 226 -10.43 30.22 -7.44
C ALA A 226 -11.69 31.00 -7.06
N ASP A 227 -12.75 30.94 -7.89
CA ASP A 227 -14.04 31.59 -7.62
C ASP A 227 -14.66 31.09 -6.30
N LEU A 228 -14.61 29.78 -6.05
CA LEU A 228 -15.08 29.22 -4.77
C LEU A 228 -14.20 29.68 -3.60
N MET A 229 -12.88 29.69 -3.78
CA MET A 229 -11.94 30.08 -2.72
C MET A 229 -12.02 31.58 -2.38
N ALA A 230 -12.43 32.42 -3.33
CA ALA A 230 -12.62 33.86 -3.15
C ALA A 230 -13.83 34.20 -2.26
N VAL A 231 -14.78 33.27 -2.09
CA VAL A 231 -15.91 33.45 -1.16
C VAL A 231 -15.37 33.62 0.27
N PRO A 232 -15.75 34.70 0.99
CA PRO A 232 -15.37 34.89 2.38
C PRO A 232 -15.85 33.75 3.27
N VAL A 233 -15.02 33.31 4.23
CA VAL A 233 -15.34 32.19 5.14
C VAL A 233 -16.74 32.29 5.78
N PRO A 234 -17.18 33.46 6.29
CA PRO A 234 -18.52 33.59 6.89
C PRO A 234 -19.68 33.29 5.94
N ASP A 235 -19.48 33.47 4.62
CA ASP A 235 -20.54 33.34 3.61
C ASP A 235 -20.61 31.92 3.03
N ARG A 236 -19.56 31.10 3.21
CA ARG A 236 -19.48 29.74 2.62
C ARG A 236 -20.60 28.80 3.09
N PRO A 237 -20.98 28.78 4.39
CA PRO A 237 -22.11 27.96 4.84
C PRO A 237 -23.44 28.37 4.19
N LEU A 238 -23.66 29.67 3.97
CA LEU A 238 -24.88 30.18 3.33
C LEU A 238 -24.99 29.71 1.88
N LEU A 239 -23.88 29.59 1.17
CA LEU A 239 -23.87 29.06 -0.19
C LEU A 239 -24.38 27.62 -0.26
N LEU A 240 -24.12 26.78 0.74
CA LEU A 240 -24.62 25.41 0.76
C LEU A 240 -26.15 25.33 0.89
N THR A 241 -26.79 26.38 1.41
CA THR A 241 -28.25 26.49 1.50
C THR A 241 -28.93 26.77 0.15
N ALA A 242 -28.15 27.13 -0.87
CA ALA A 242 -28.64 27.30 -2.23
C ALA A 242 -28.47 26.01 -3.05
N PRO A 243 -29.53 25.49 -3.70
CA PRO A 243 -29.45 24.31 -4.56
C PRO A 243 -28.40 24.40 -5.69
N ALA A 244 -28.05 25.62 -6.11
CA ALA A 244 -27.13 25.89 -7.21
C ALA A 244 -25.64 25.69 -6.88
N VAL A 245 -25.26 25.52 -5.61
CA VAL A 245 -23.84 25.52 -5.21
C VAL A 245 -23.20 24.14 -5.27
N ALA A 246 -23.92 23.07 -4.90
CA ALA A 246 -23.40 21.70 -4.98
C ALA A 246 -22.91 21.30 -6.40
N PRO A 247 -23.61 21.67 -7.50
CA PRO A 247 -23.12 21.44 -8.85
C PRO A 247 -21.73 22.05 -9.12
N ARG A 248 -21.38 23.19 -8.51
CA ARG A 248 -20.11 23.91 -8.71
C ARG A 248 -18.87 23.17 -8.20
N PHE A 249 -19.02 22.25 -7.25
CA PHE A 249 -17.88 21.49 -6.69
C PHE A 249 -17.16 20.59 -7.71
N GLY A 250 -17.89 20.07 -8.69
CA GLY A 250 -17.36 19.16 -9.71
C GLY A 250 -16.40 19.86 -10.67
N PRO A 251 -16.84 20.94 -11.36
CA PRO A 251 -15.99 21.78 -12.18
C PRO A 251 -14.76 22.31 -11.41
N ALA A 252 -14.91 22.66 -10.14
CA ALA A 252 -13.81 23.12 -9.28
C ALA A 252 -12.93 22.00 -8.70
N ALA A 253 -13.13 20.75 -9.12
CA ALA A 253 -12.41 19.58 -8.61
C ALA A 253 -12.36 19.48 -7.07
N MET A 254 -13.43 19.91 -6.38
CA MET A 254 -13.55 19.87 -4.93
C MET A 254 -13.85 18.44 -4.47
N THR A 255 -12.89 17.82 -3.78
CA THR A 255 -13.12 16.59 -3.02
C THR A 255 -13.82 16.90 -1.69
N TRP A 256 -14.31 15.89 -0.97
CA TRP A 256 -14.93 16.12 0.34
C TRP A 256 -13.93 16.75 1.34
N GLU A 257 -12.65 16.36 1.29
CA GLU A 257 -11.60 16.97 2.12
C GLU A 257 -11.39 18.45 1.77
N ALA A 258 -11.39 18.76 0.46
CA ALA A 258 -11.27 20.12 -0.03
C ALA A 258 -12.47 20.98 0.40
N VAL A 259 -13.69 20.41 0.39
CA VAL A 259 -14.90 21.10 0.86
C VAL A 259 -14.84 21.32 2.37
N ALA A 260 -14.41 20.33 3.15
CA ALA A 260 -14.23 20.47 4.59
C ALA A 260 -13.21 21.58 4.94
N GLY A 261 -12.05 21.59 4.27
CA GLY A 261 -11.05 22.63 4.45
C GLY A 261 -11.51 24.02 3.96
N TRP A 262 -12.33 24.07 2.92
CA TRP A 262 -12.94 25.31 2.43
C TRP A 262 -13.99 25.84 3.40
N LEU A 263 -14.86 25.00 3.97
CA LEU A 263 -15.87 25.45 4.92
C LEU A 263 -15.29 25.85 6.28
N GLN A 264 -14.19 25.21 6.70
CA GLN A 264 -13.58 25.38 8.03
C GLN A 264 -14.53 25.02 9.19
N THR A 265 -15.57 24.24 8.90
CA THR A 265 -16.53 23.69 9.86
C THR A 265 -16.79 22.21 9.57
N PRO A 266 -17.29 21.43 10.55
CA PRO A 266 -17.76 20.08 10.28
C PRO A 266 -18.78 20.06 9.14
N LEU A 267 -18.76 19.00 8.33
CA LEU A 267 -19.71 18.82 7.24
C LEU A 267 -21.06 18.37 7.81
N ASP A 268 -22.08 19.18 7.60
CA ASP A 268 -23.45 18.87 8.02
C ASP A 268 -24.14 17.87 7.07
N ARG A 269 -25.35 17.43 7.46
CA ARG A 269 -26.19 16.53 6.66
C ARG A 269 -26.29 16.95 5.20
N ARG A 270 -26.67 18.20 4.97
CA ARG A 270 -26.96 18.74 3.63
C ARG A 270 -25.71 18.73 2.76
N THR A 271 -24.56 19.07 3.34
CA THR A 271 -23.29 19.07 2.62
C THR A 271 -22.87 17.65 2.25
N TRP A 272 -23.01 16.69 3.16
CA TRP A 272 -22.73 15.29 2.85
C TRP A 272 -23.65 14.76 1.74
N GLU A 273 -24.96 14.98 1.84
CA GLU A 273 -25.94 14.55 0.84
C GLU A 273 -25.63 15.14 -0.54
N ALA A 274 -25.12 16.38 -0.61
CA ALA A 274 -24.66 17.00 -1.85
C ALA A 274 -23.36 16.40 -2.42
N LEU A 275 -22.47 15.89 -1.57
CA LEU A 275 -21.17 15.35 -1.97
C LEU A 275 -21.23 13.86 -2.35
N ILE A 276 -22.04 13.07 -1.63
CA ILE A 276 -22.15 11.61 -1.76
C ILE A 276 -22.31 11.14 -3.22
N PRO A 277 -23.17 11.75 -4.07
CA PRO A 277 -23.33 11.32 -5.46
C PRO A 277 -22.03 11.35 -6.29
N ARG A 278 -21.08 12.20 -5.91
CA ARG A 278 -19.80 12.39 -6.61
C ARG A 278 -18.63 11.66 -5.96
N MET A 279 -18.81 11.13 -4.75
CA MET A 279 -17.74 10.44 -4.03
C MET A 279 -17.43 9.10 -4.70
N GLY A 280 -16.14 8.78 -4.82
CA GLY A 280 -15.69 7.45 -5.24
C GLY A 280 -15.87 6.42 -4.12
N TYR A 281 -15.79 5.13 -4.46
CA TYR A 281 -16.02 4.01 -3.54
C TYR A 281 -15.25 4.13 -2.21
N ILE A 282 -13.94 4.39 -2.27
CA ILE A 282 -13.08 4.55 -1.08
C ILE A 282 -13.52 5.76 -0.23
N GLY A 283 -13.96 6.83 -0.89
CA GLY A 283 -14.48 8.02 -0.21
C GLY A 283 -15.73 7.71 0.58
N LEU A 284 -16.67 6.93 0.01
CA LEU A 284 -17.86 6.47 0.72
C LEU A 284 -17.48 5.57 1.90
N LEU A 285 -16.70 4.54 1.63
CA LEU A 285 -16.29 3.54 2.62
C LEU A 285 -15.59 4.17 3.83
N SER A 286 -14.73 5.17 3.59
CA SER A 286 -13.95 5.83 4.65
C SER A 286 -14.74 6.88 5.45
N ASN A 287 -16.00 7.19 5.08
CA ASN A 287 -16.80 8.25 5.70
C ASN A 287 -18.16 7.77 6.24
N LEU A 288 -18.43 6.46 6.30
CA LEU A 288 -19.72 5.95 6.78
C LEU A 288 -20.09 6.41 8.18
N ARG A 289 -19.13 6.44 9.12
CA ARG A 289 -19.33 7.00 10.46
C ARG A 289 -19.72 8.48 10.39
N ASN A 290 -19.06 9.26 9.54
CA ASN A 290 -19.35 10.69 9.39
C ASN A 290 -20.77 10.91 8.84
N PHE A 291 -21.24 10.02 7.95
CA PHE A 291 -22.62 10.08 7.44
C PHE A 291 -23.65 9.78 8.53
N ASP A 292 -23.35 8.85 9.43
CA ASP A 292 -24.18 8.56 10.61
C ASP A 292 -24.20 9.76 11.57
N GLU A 293 -23.03 10.29 11.94
CA GLU A 293 -22.89 11.41 12.87
C GLU A 293 -23.57 12.70 12.34
N ALA A 294 -23.51 12.93 11.02
CA ALA A 294 -24.18 14.06 10.40
C ALA A 294 -25.70 13.85 10.20
N GLY A 295 -26.22 12.63 10.39
CA GLY A 295 -27.63 12.32 10.22
C GLY A 295 -28.11 12.32 8.76
N VAL A 296 -27.29 11.83 7.82
CA VAL A 296 -27.66 11.62 6.41
C VAL A 296 -28.93 10.76 6.31
N SER A 297 -29.85 11.17 5.42
CA SER A 297 -31.15 10.50 5.23
C SER A 297 -31.02 9.02 4.89
N ASP A 298 -32.05 8.24 5.22
CA ASP A 298 -32.07 6.81 4.90
C ASP A 298 -32.14 6.55 3.39
N ASP A 299 -32.76 7.42 2.61
CA ASP A 299 -32.74 7.33 1.14
C ASP A 299 -31.31 7.47 0.60
N VAL A 300 -30.56 8.46 1.08
CA VAL A 300 -29.17 8.67 0.65
C VAL A 300 -28.28 7.56 1.18
N ALA A 301 -28.49 7.09 2.41
CA ALA A 301 -27.77 5.95 2.96
C ALA A 301 -28.03 4.67 2.18
N SER A 302 -29.28 4.43 1.75
CA SER A 302 -29.64 3.27 0.91
C SER A 302 -28.91 3.32 -0.43
N ASN A 303 -28.86 4.48 -1.08
CA ASN A 303 -28.08 4.66 -2.31
C ASN A 303 -26.57 4.38 -2.10
N VAL A 304 -26.02 4.76 -0.94
CA VAL A 304 -24.61 4.44 -0.61
C VAL A 304 -24.44 2.92 -0.40
N ALA A 305 -25.35 2.29 0.33
CA ALA A 305 -25.33 0.86 0.60
C ALA A 305 -25.40 0.04 -0.71
N GLU A 306 -26.29 0.41 -1.64
CA GLU A 306 -26.38 -0.17 -2.99
C GLU A 306 -25.06 -0.10 -3.74
N ARG A 307 -24.38 1.05 -3.72
CA ARG A 307 -23.08 1.22 -4.38
C ARG A 307 -21.96 0.42 -3.71
N LEU A 308 -22.01 0.25 -2.39
CA LEU A 308 -21.00 -0.51 -1.65
C LEU A 308 -21.09 -2.01 -1.93
N GLN A 309 -22.29 -2.54 -2.11
CA GLN A 309 -22.55 -3.96 -2.40
C GLN A 309 -22.60 -4.30 -3.90
N ASP A 310 -22.47 -3.31 -4.77
CA ASP A 310 -22.45 -3.50 -6.22
C ASP A 310 -21.18 -4.26 -6.68
N PRO A 311 -21.32 -5.42 -7.35
CA PRO A 311 -20.18 -6.24 -7.76
C PRO A 311 -19.17 -5.52 -8.64
N GLU A 312 -19.64 -4.68 -9.58
CA GLU A 312 -18.73 -3.95 -10.48
C GLU A 312 -17.93 -2.89 -9.72
N GLN A 313 -18.56 -2.16 -8.81
CA GLN A 313 -17.87 -1.16 -7.99
C GLN A 313 -16.90 -1.79 -7.01
N VAL A 314 -17.27 -2.90 -6.34
CA VAL A 314 -16.33 -3.66 -5.49
C VAL A 314 -15.12 -4.10 -6.32
N ALA A 315 -15.36 -4.70 -7.49
CA ALA A 315 -14.28 -5.13 -8.37
C ALA A 315 -13.39 -3.97 -8.82
N ARG A 316 -13.95 -2.82 -9.20
CA ARG A 316 -13.18 -1.64 -9.65
C ARG A 316 -12.44 -0.94 -8.52
N SER A 317 -12.95 -1.00 -7.29
CA SER A 317 -12.35 -0.34 -6.12
C SER A 317 -11.05 -0.99 -5.65
N ARG A 318 -10.80 -2.25 -6.03
CA ARG A 318 -9.64 -3.06 -5.63
C ARG A 318 -9.49 -3.18 -4.11
N GLN A 319 -10.58 -2.98 -3.35
CA GLN A 319 -10.56 -3.23 -1.91
C GLN A 319 -10.49 -4.73 -1.66
N LEU A 320 -9.79 -5.08 -0.58
CA LEU A 320 -9.61 -6.45 -0.10
C LEU A 320 -10.27 -6.58 1.29
N PRO A 321 -10.41 -7.82 1.81
CA PRO A 321 -11.27 -8.09 2.96
C PRO A 321 -10.97 -7.28 4.23
N LEU A 322 -9.70 -7.02 4.57
CA LEU A 322 -9.35 -6.39 5.85
C LEU A 322 -9.71 -4.91 5.86
N ARG A 323 -9.63 -4.21 4.72
CA ARG A 323 -10.09 -2.82 4.61
C ARG A 323 -11.60 -2.69 4.79
N LEU A 324 -12.37 -3.66 4.28
CA LEU A 324 -13.83 -3.70 4.46
C LEU A 324 -14.21 -4.08 5.89
N LEU A 325 -13.50 -5.03 6.50
CA LEU A 325 -13.63 -5.36 7.92
C LEU A 325 -13.38 -4.15 8.81
N SER A 326 -12.34 -3.36 8.52
CA SER A 326 -12.06 -2.11 9.24
C SER A 326 -13.24 -1.14 9.16
N ALA A 327 -13.94 -1.08 8.03
CA ALA A 327 -15.15 -0.27 7.89
C ALA A 327 -16.32 -0.86 8.70
N CYS A 328 -16.55 -2.18 8.66
CA CYS A 328 -17.55 -2.86 9.51
C CYS A 328 -17.36 -2.50 10.98
N ASN A 329 -16.11 -2.54 11.44
CA ASN A 329 -15.75 -2.31 12.84
C ASN A 329 -15.78 -0.83 13.26
N SER A 330 -15.81 0.09 12.30
CA SER A 330 -15.83 1.54 12.54
C SER A 330 -17.24 2.13 12.66
N VAL A 331 -18.24 1.38 12.19
CA VAL A 331 -19.62 1.81 12.03
C VAL A 331 -20.50 1.09 13.05
N ARG A 332 -21.37 1.83 13.74
CA ARG A 332 -22.31 1.26 14.73
C ARG A 332 -23.70 1.05 14.17
N SER A 333 -24.06 1.76 13.11
CA SER A 333 -25.40 1.69 12.53
C SER A 333 -25.57 0.40 11.73
N VAL A 334 -26.65 -0.33 12.04
CA VAL A 334 -27.01 -1.59 11.37
C VAL A 334 -27.37 -1.39 9.89
N ARG A 335 -27.64 -0.16 9.46
CA ARG A 335 -28.01 0.15 8.06
C ARG A 335 -26.91 -0.17 7.05
N TRP A 336 -25.66 -0.29 7.50
CA TRP A 336 -24.51 -0.59 6.65
C TRP A 336 -24.10 -2.06 6.66
N SER A 337 -24.51 -2.83 7.68
CA SER A 337 -24.00 -4.18 7.95
C SER A 337 -24.14 -5.11 6.75
N ALA A 338 -25.36 -5.26 6.21
CA ALA A 338 -25.61 -6.14 5.07
C ALA A 338 -24.79 -5.77 3.82
N ALA A 339 -24.68 -4.47 3.52
CA ALA A 339 -23.94 -4.00 2.36
C ALA A 339 -22.43 -4.21 2.53
N LEU A 340 -21.88 -3.96 3.72
CA LEU A 340 -20.47 -4.18 4.02
C LEU A 340 -20.11 -5.66 4.06
N GLU A 341 -20.96 -6.51 4.64
CA GLU A 341 -20.78 -7.97 4.61
C GLU A 341 -20.78 -8.50 3.17
N ARG A 342 -21.72 -8.02 2.34
CA ARG A 342 -21.77 -8.39 0.92
C ARG A 342 -20.54 -7.89 0.16
N ALA A 343 -20.11 -6.66 0.40
CA ALA A 343 -18.90 -6.11 -0.19
C ALA A 343 -17.66 -6.92 0.20
N LEU A 344 -17.57 -7.33 1.47
CA LEU A 344 -16.49 -8.15 1.99
C LEU A 344 -16.45 -9.50 1.27
N GLU A 345 -17.59 -10.18 1.14
CA GLU A 345 -17.69 -11.45 0.42
C GLU A 345 -17.27 -11.29 -1.05
N LEU A 346 -17.74 -10.24 -1.73
CA LEU A 346 -17.34 -9.93 -3.12
C LEU A 346 -15.84 -9.62 -3.26
N SER A 347 -15.22 -9.03 -2.23
CA SER A 347 -13.79 -8.71 -2.25
C SER A 347 -12.89 -9.95 -2.23
N LEU A 348 -13.41 -11.11 -1.78
CA LEU A 348 -12.66 -12.37 -1.81
C LEU A 348 -12.26 -12.77 -3.23
N ASP A 349 -13.01 -12.36 -4.26
CA ASP A 349 -12.65 -12.62 -5.65
C ASP A 349 -11.33 -12.00 -6.09
N ARG A 350 -10.87 -10.97 -5.37
CA ARG A 350 -9.57 -10.34 -5.57
C ARG A 350 -8.44 -10.99 -4.78
N VAL A 351 -8.74 -11.78 -3.76
CA VAL A 351 -7.73 -12.56 -3.05
C VAL A 351 -7.19 -13.65 -3.98
N PRO A 352 -5.88 -13.77 -4.19
CA PRO A 352 -5.33 -14.78 -5.09
C PRO A 352 -5.72 -16.19 -4.70
N ARG A 353 -5.90 -17.05 -5.71
CA ARG A 353 -6.07 -18.48 -5.46
C ARG A 353 -4.72 -19.11 -5.15
N LEU A 354 -4.68 -19.97 -4.13
CA LEU A 354 -3.49 -20.74 -3.78
C LEU A 354 -3.66 -22.18 -4.28
N SER A 355 -2.75 -22.65 -5.12
CA SER A 355 -2.74 -24.04 -5.58
C SER A 355 -2.23 -25.01 -4.51
N GLY A 356 -2.61 -26.28 -4.60
CA GLY A 356 -2.15 -27.30 -3.67
C GLY A 356 -2.80 -27.19 -2.28
N ARG A 357 -2.14 -27.77 -1.27
CA ARG A 357 -2.64 -27.92 0.10
C ARG A 357 -1.97 -26.92 1.04
N THR A 358 -2.79 -26.14 1.73
CA THR A 358 -2.36 -25.09 2.66
C THR A 358 -2.75 -25.45 4.09
N LEU A 359 -1.78 -25.46 5.01
CA LEU A 359 -2.08 -25.52 6.44
C LEU A 359 -2.20 -24.09 6.98
N VAL A 360 -3.35 -23.73 7.56
CA VAL A 360 -3.58 -22.42 8.19
C VAL A 360 -3.76 -22.61 9.69
N LEU A 361 -2.76 -22.19 10.46
CA LEU A 361 -2.74 -22.25 11.92
C LEU A 361 -3.17 -20.89 12.47
N LEU A 362 -4.28 -20.87 13.21
CA LEU A 362 -4.85 -19.69 13.85
C LEU A 362 -4.74 -19.81 15.37
N ASP A 363 -4.03 -18.85 15.97
CA ASP A 363 -3.85 -18.75 17.41
C ASP A 363 -5.15 -18.35 18.10
N THR A 364 -5.46 -19.03 19.20
CA THR A 364 -6.66 -18.80 20.01
C THR A 364 -6.38 -18.07 21.33
N ALA A 365 -5.11 -17.81 21.64
CA ALA A 365 -4.67 -17.13 22.85
C ALA A 365 -4.80 -15.60 22.71
N GLY A 366 -5.31 -14.93 23.75
CA GLY A 366 -5.37 -13.46 23.81
C GLY A 366 -6.76 -12.90 24.14
N ARG A 367 -7.07 -12.80 25.45
CA ARG A 367 -8.35 -12.25 25.94
C ARG A 367 -8.39 -10.71 26.01
N ASP A 368 -7.25 -10.03 26.10
CA ASP A 368 -7.19 -8.60 26.50
C ASP A 368 -7.06 -7.59 25.36
N ARG A 369 -7.42 -7.94 24.13
CA ARG A 369 -7.34 -7.01 22.98
C ARG A 369 -8.70 -6.56 22.47
N SER A 370 -8.74 -5.29 22.05
CA SER A 370 -9.83 -4.68 21.29
C SER A 370 -10.31 -5.63 20.20
N ALA A 371 -11.61 -5.93 20.16
CA ALA A 371 -12.25 -6.87 19.22
C ALA A 371 -11.69 -6.76 17.79
N HIS A 372 -11.46 -5.51 17.34
CA HIS A 372 -10.92 -5.12 16.04
C HIS A 372 -9.65 -5.85 15.57
N ARG A 373 -8.71 -6.21 16.46
CA ARG A 373 -7.42 -6.84 16.08
C ARG A 373 -7.50 -8.36 15.92
N ARG A 374 -8.37 -9.03 16.69
CA ARG A 374 -8.61 -10.48 16.56
C ARG A 374 -9.36 -10.82 15.28
N ASP A 375 -10.25 -9.92 14.87
CA ASP A 375 -11.01 -10.08 13.64
C ASP A 375 -10.07 -10.07 12.42
N ALA A 376 -9.01 -9.26 12.40
CA ALA A 376 -8.14 -9.12 11.23
C ALA A 376 -7.34 -10.41 10.93
N ALA A 377 -6.68 -11.01 11.92
CA ALA A 377 -5.96 -12.26 11.73
C ALA A 377 -6.91 -13.41 11.37
N THR A 378 -8.04 -13.53 12.08
CA THR A 378 -9.03 -14.58 11.82
C THR A 378 -9.62 -14.44 10.41
N VAL A 379 -10.05 -13.23 10.03
CA VAL A 379 -10.56 -12.95 8.68
C VAL A 379 -9.49 -13.20 7.64
N PHE A 380 -8.24 -12.80 7.87
CA PHE A 380 -7.14 -13.05 6.94
C PHE A 380 -6.95 -14.56 6.69
N GLY A 381 -6.82 -15.34 7.76
CA GLY A 381 -6.59 -16.78 7.66
C GLY A 381 -7.76 -17.54 7.05
N LEU A 382 -8.99 -17.22 7.45
CA LEU A 382 -10.19 -17.85 6.89
C LEU A 382 -10.42 -17.44 5.43
N ALA A 383 -10.17 -16.18 5.06
CA ALA A 383 -10.22 -15.73 3.68
C ALA A 383 -9.17 -16.46 2.83
N LEU A 384 -7.96 -16.64 3.35
CA LEU A 384 -6.91 -17.37 2.66
C LEU A 384 -7.28 -18.84 2.46
N ALA A 385 -7.78 -19.50 3.51
CA ALA A 385 -8.25 -20.88 3.44
C ALA A 385 -9.37 -21.06 2.41
N ARG A 386 -10.30 -20.09 2.32
CA ARG A 386 -11.40 -20.10 1.33
C ARG A 386 -10.91 -20.00 -0.11
N ARG A 387 -9.72 -19.43 -0.32
CA ARG A 387 -9.13 -19.19 -1.64
C ARG A 387 -8.04 -20.21 -2.01
N ALA A 388 -7.64 -21.05 -1.06
CA ALA A 388 -6.81 -22.20 -1.34
C ALA A 388 -7.60 -23.30 -2.06
N GLU A 389 -6.93 -24.06 -2.91
CA GLU A 389 -7.48 -25.25 -3.57
C GLU A 389 -7.87 -26.29 -2.52
N ARG A 390 -6.99 -26.52 -1.53
CA ARG A 390 -7.26 -27.30 -0.32
C ARG A 390 -6.66 -26.59 0.89
N ALA A 391 -7.44 -26.41 1.94
CA ALA A 391 -6.96 -25.83 3.19
C ALA A 391 -7.40 -26.65 4.39
N ASP A 392 -6.45 -26.90 5.28
CA ASP A 392 -6.71 -27.37 6.63
C ASP A 392 -6.58 -26.18 7.56
N VAL A 393 -7.70 -25.74 8.15
CA VAL A 393 -7.72 -24.65 9.12
C VAL A 393 -7.67 -25.25 10.51
N VAL A 394 -6.70 -24.84 11.30
CA VAL A 394 -6.44 -25.39 12.62
C VAL A 394 -6.42 -24.27 13.62
N SER A 395 -7.20 -24.43 14.67
CA SER A 395 -7.06 -23.63 15.89
C SER A 395 -5.96 -24.25 16.75
N PHE A 396 -5.08 -23.44 17.33
CA PHE A 396 -4.07 -23.93 18.27
C PHE A 396 -4.08 -23.14 19.59
N GLY A 397 -3.76 -23.84 20.68
CA GLY A 397 -3.95 -23.44 22.08
C GLY A 397 -4.25 -24.68 22.96
N THR A 398 -4.76 -24.50 24.17
CA THR A 398 -5.06 -25.62 25.11
C THR A 398 -6.18 -26.57 24.66
N ALA A 399 -7.00 -26.17 23.70
CA ALA A 399 -8.05 -26.98 23.10
C ALA A 399 -8.02 -26.86 21.56
N GLY A 400 -6.82 -26.98 20.97
CA GLY A 400 -6.62 -26.91 19.53
C GLY A 400 -7.31 -28.05 18.76
N GLY A 401 -7.58 -27.81 17.48
CA GLY A 401 -8.21 -28.79 16.60
C GLY A 401 -8.53 -28.25 15.21
N VAL A 402 -8.79 -29.18 14.28
CA VAL A 402 -9.18 -28.87 12.90
C VAL A 402 -10.57 -28.23 12.90
N PHE A 403 -10.68 -27.06 12.29
CA PHE A 403 -11.92 -26.34 12.10
C PHE A 403 -12.51 -26.67 10.72
N PRO A 404 -13.71 -27.28 10.65
CA PRO A 404 -14.29 -27.64 9.38
C PRO A 404 -14.73 -26.40 8.61
N MET A 405 -14.27 -26.25 7.37
CA MET A 405 -14.76 -25.22 6.46
C MET A 405 -16.01 -25.71 5.72
N HIS A 406 -17.05 -24.89 5.65
CA HIS A 406 -18.29 -25.24 4.95
C HIS A 406 -18.38 -24.53 3.59
N PRO A 407 -18.50 -25.28 2.47
CA PRO A 407 -18.72 -24.67 1.16
C PRO A 407 -19.99 -23.82 1.14
N GLY A 408 -19.87 -22.58 0.66
CA GLY A 408 -21.02 -21.67 0.53
C GLY A 408 -21.35 -20.85 1.78
N GLU A 409 -20.69 -21.10 2.91
CA GLU A 409 -20.75 -20.23 4.09
C GLU A 409 -20.11 -18.86 3.76
N SER A 410 -20.72 -17.78 4.26
CA SER A 410 -20.16 -16.42 4.17
C SER A 410 -18.98 -16.29 5.11
N LEU A 411 -17.98 -15.47 4.75
CA LEU A 411 -16.78 -15.33 5.59
C LEU A 411 -17.11 -14.86 7.01
N ILE A 412 -18.03 -13.90 7.15
CA ILE A 412 -18.48 -13.40 8.45
C ILE A 412 -19.22 -14.49 9.24
N GLY A 413 -20.03 -15.31 8.58
CA GLY A 413 -20.65 -16.50 9.19
C GLY A 413 -19.59 -17.47 9.73
N THR A 414 -18.54 -17.75 8.94
CA THR A 414 -17.42 -18.60 9.35
C THR A 414 -16.68 -18.00 10.56
N VAL A 415 -16.44 -16.68 10.59
CA VAL A 415 -15.84 -15.99 11.74
C VAL A 415 -16.71 -16.11 13.00
N HIS A 416 -18.03 -15.96 12.87
CA HIS A 416 -18.94 -16.16 13.99
C HIS A 416 -18.94 -17.59 14.52
N ARG A 417 -18.90 -18.59 13.62
CA ARG A 417 -18.80 -20.01 14.00
C ARG A 417 -17.46 -20.33 14.65
N TRP A 418 -16.37 -19.78 14.13
CA TRP A 418 -15.04 -19.84 14.74
C TRP A 418 -15.09 -19.33 16.20
N ALA A 419 -15.69 -18.16 16.41
CA ALA A 419 -15.85 -17.57 17.73
C ALA A 419 -16.73 -18.41 18.66
N ALA A 420 -17.85 -18.94 18.15
CA ALA A 420 -18.80 -19.73 18.92
C ALA A 420 -18.26 -21.11 19.34
N ALA A 421 -17.41 -21.73 18.52
CA ALA A 421 -16.80 -23.03 18.79
C ALA A 421 -15.74 -23.02 19.90
N GLY A 422 -15.48 -21.87 20.53
CA GLY A 422 -14.54 -21.76 21.63
C GLY A 422 -13.08 -21.64 21.19
N HIS A 423 -12.81 -21.58 19.88
CA HIS A 423 -11.47 -21.31 19.30
C HIS A 423 -10.99 -19.85 19.52
N LEU A 424 -11.55 -19.14 20.51
CA LEU A 424 -11.07 -17.86 21.03
C LEU A 424 -10.76 -17.95 22.54
N ARG A 425 -10.72 -19.18 23.10
CA ARG A 425 -10.60 -19.46 24.53
C ARG A 425 -9.47 -20.47 24.78
N GLY A 426 -8.22 -20.08 24.49
CA GLY A 426 -7.04 -20.89 24.80
C GLY A 426 -5.98 -20.14 25.62
N ASP A 427 -5.20 -20.89 26.39
CA ASP A 427 -3.99 -20.49 27.10
C ASP A 427 -2.79 -21.33 26.60
N GLY A 428 -2.14 -20.87 25.53
CA GLY A 428 -0.95 -21.53 24.98
C GLY A 428 -0.64 -21.06 23.56
N THR A 429 0.63 -20.80 23.26
CA THR A 429 1.09 -20.12 22.03
C THR A 429 2.23 -20.86 21.32
N ASP A 430 2.51 -22.12 21.68
CA ASP A 430 3.62 -22.86 21.05
C ASP A 430 3.23 -23.33 19.65
N THR A 431 3.72 -22.60 18.64
CA THR A 431 3.41 -22.82 17.23
C THR A 431 4.08 -24.07 16.64
N ALA A 432 5.24 -24.50 17.17
CA ALA A 432 5.99 -25.61 16.57
C ALA A 432 5.35 -26.99 16.84
N PRO A 433 4.90 -27.33 18.06
CA PRO A 433 4.15 -28.57 18.31
C PRO A 433 2.88 -28.66 17.47
N ALA A 434 2.09 -27.58 17.39
CA ALA A 434 0.89 -27.54 16.56
C ALA A 434 1.23 -27.74 15.07
N THR A 435 2.32 -27.14 14.59
CA THR A 435 2.79 -27.36 13.23
C THR A 435 3.18 -28.82 12.99
N ALA A 436 3.89 -29.45 13.92
CA ALA A 436 4.29 -30.86 13.80
C ALA A 436 3.10 -31.82 13.85
N GLU A 437 2.09 -31.53 14.66
CA GLU A 437 0.89 -32.36 14.82
C GLU A 437 0.00 -32.36 13.57
N PHE A 438 -0.22 -31.17 13.00
CA PHE A 438 -1.20 -31.00 11.92
C PHE A 438 -0.59 -30.94 10.52
N PHE A 439 0.73 -30.91 10.39
CA PHE A 439 1.38 -31.01 9.09
C PHE A 439 1.26 -32.43 8.51
N ASP A 440 0.69 -32.51 7.31
CA ASP A 440 0.39 -33.75 6.60
C ASP A 440 0.65 -33.56 5.09
N GLY A 441 1.91 -33.30 4.75
CA GLY A 441 2.34 -33.12 3.35
C GLY A 441 1.77 -31.87 2.68
N HIS A 442 1.52 -30.81 3.44
CA HIS A 442 1.08 -29.52 2.90
C HIS A 442 2.18 -28.86 2.06
N ASP A 443 1.79 -28.17 1.00
CA ASP A 443 2.71 -27.42 0.14
C ASP A 443 3.21 -26.14 0.82
N ARG A 444 2.48 -25.65 1.83
CA ARG A 444 2.81 -24.44 2.59
C ARG A 444 2.14 -24.42 3.95
N VAL A 445 2.73 -23.66 4.87
CA VAL A 445 2.19 -23.42 6.21
C VAL A 445 2.04 -21.92 6.45
N VAL A 446 0.88 -21.50 6.94
CA VAL A 446 0.59 -20.11 7.32
C VAL A 446 0.22 -20.09 8.79
N VAL A 447 0.94 -19.32 9.58
CA VAL A 447 0.79 -19.22 11.04
C VAL A 447 0.39 -17.80 11.41
N LEU A 448 -0.77 -17.63 12.01
CA LEU A 448 -1.23 -16.36 12.56
C LEU A 448 -1.20 -16.45 14.07
N THR A 449 -0.27 -15.73 14.71
CA THR A 449 -0.02 -15.83 16.16
C THR A 449 0.15 -14.47 16.82
N ASP A 450 -0.01 -14.44 18.14
CA ASP A 450 0.29 -13.28 18.98
C ASP A 450 1.63 -13.39 19.74
N ALA A 451 2.43 -14.44 19.50
CA ALA A 451 3.84 -14.63 19.92
C ALA A 451 4.24 -14.12 21.33
N GLN A 452 3.33 -14.03 22.29
CA GLN A 452 3.63 -13.87 23.71
C GLN A 452 3.59 -15.30 24.28
N ALA A 453 4.71 -16.01 24.20
CA ALA A 453 4.86 -17.24 24.95
C ALA A 453 5.11 -16.89 26.42
N ALA A 454 4.23 -17.39 27.29
CA ALA A 454 4.49 -17.41 28.73
C ALA A 454 5.65 -18.37 29.00
N ASP A 455 6.70 -17.87 29.67
CA ASP A 455 7.79 -18.62 30.30
C ASP A 455 8.57 -19.65 29.45
N GLY A 456 8.80 -19.34 28.17
CA GLY A 456 9.72 -20.08 27.31
C GLY A 456 9.75 -19.49 25.90
N ALA A 457 10.92 -19.44 25.25
CA ALA A 457 11.02 -18.88 23.90
C ALA A 457 10.12 -19.67 22.91
N PRO A 458 9.22 -19.02 22.14
CA PRO A 458 8.43 -19.72 21.14
C PRO A 458 9.38 -20.28 20.07
N ARG A 459 9.23 -21.58 19.78
CA ARG A 459 10.06 -22.27 18.76
C ARG A 459 9.56 -21.89 17.37
N ASP A 460 10.50 -21.69 16.43
CA ASP A 460 10.17 -21.46 15.02
C ASP A 460 9.25 -22.58 14.50
N PRO A 461 8.02 -22.29 14.03
CA PRO A 461 7.11 -23.31 13.50
C PRO A 461 7.74 -24.07 12.33
N GLY A 462 8.69 -23.44 11.63
CA GLY A 462 9.41 -24.08 10.55
C GLY A 462 10.55 -25.01 10.97
N SER A 463 10.93 -25.04 12.25
CA SER A 463 12.00 -25.93 12.75
C SER A 463 11.64 -27.42 12.70
N VAL A 464 10.34 -27.74 12.64
CA VAL A 464 9.81 -29.11 12.57
C VAL A 464 9.45 -29.55 11.14
N LEU A 465 9.64 -28.66 10.16
CA LEU A 465 9.25 -28.87 8.77
C LEU A 465 10.46 -29.07 7.86
N PRO A 466 10.32 -29.79 6.74
CA PRO A 466 11.35 -29.84 5.71
C PRO A 466 11.74 -28.43 5.23
N GLU A 467 13.01 -28.22 4.92
CA GLU A 467 13.54 -26.90 4.54
C GLU A 467 12.85 -26.32 3.29
N HIS A 468 12.39 -27.16 2.36
CA HIS A 468 11.77 -26.73 1.10
C HIS A 468 10.33 -26.20 1.27
N ILE A 469 9.67 -26.51 2.39
CA ILE A 469 8.29 -26.08 2.65
C ILE A 469 8.29 -24.63 3.12
N PRO A 470 7.61 -23.70 2.43
CA PRO A 470 7.46 -22.32 2.87
C PRO A 470 6.56 -22.18 4.09
N VAL A 471 7.02 -21.40 5.05
CA VAL A 471 6.30 -21.04 6.27
C VAL A 471 6.14 -19.53 6.32
N TYR A 472 4.89 -19.06 6.43
CA TYR A 472 4.54 -17.65 6.54
C TYR A 472 3.97 -17.39 7.93
N THR A 473 4.73 -16.69 8.76
CA THR A 473 4.35 -16.37 10.14
C THR A 473 3.98 -14.89 10.24
N PHE A 474 2.75 -14.61 10.66
CA PHE A 474 2.26 -13.26 10.92
C PHE A 474 2.07 -13.08 12.42
N ASN A 475 2.77 -12.08 12.98
CA ASN A 475 2.74 -11.76 14.39
C ASN A 475 1.91 -10.50 14.65
N SER A 476 0.76 -10.67 15.32
CA SER A 476 -0.20 -9.60 15.61
C SER A 476 0.22 -8.62 16.71
N THR A 477 1.33 -8.85 17.43
CA THR A 477 1.90 -7.86 18.37
C THR A 477 2.57 -6.68 17.67
N GLY A 478 2.95 -6.82 16.40
CA GLY A 478 3.82 -5.84 15.74
C GLY A 478 5.24 -5.77 16.31
N CYS A 479 5.62 -6.68 17.23
CA CYS A 479 6.99 -6.78 17.71
C CYS A 479 7.77 -7.80 16.89
N ARG A 480 8.94 -7.39 16.37
CA ARG A 480 9.95 -8.34 15.90
C ARG A 480 10.41 -9.13 17.11
N THR A 481 9.97 -10.37 17.26
CA THR A 481 10.76 -11.31 18.03
C THR A 481 11.96 -11.66 17.16
N ASP A 482 13.15 -11.46 17.73
CA ASP A 482 14.50 -11.74 17.24
C ASP A 482 14.72 -13.18 16.74
N ARG A 483 13.67 -14.01 16.62
CA ARG A 483 13.75 -15.47 16.72
C ARG A 483 12.84 -16.27 15.78
N THR A 484 12.03 -15.62 14.93
CA THR A 484 11.59 -16.29 13.70
C THR A 484 12.75 -16.22 12.73
N ALA A 485 13.46 -17.33 12.55
CA ALA A 485 14.66 -17.34 11.73
C ALA A 485 14.30 -16.97 10.29
N ASP A 486 14.81 -15.83 9.80
CA ASP A 486 14.82 -15.53 8.37
C ASP A 486 15.74 -16.54 7.69
N GLY A 487 15.18 -17.66 7.29
CA GLY A 487 15.81 -18.76 6.58
C GLY A 487 15.21 -18.96 5.18
N PRO A 488 15.82 -19.78 4.32
CA PRO A 488 15.21 -20.15 3.05
C PRO A 488 13.82 -20.75 3.36
N ASN A 489 12.77 -20.12 2.83
CA ASN A 489 11.37 -20.56 2.99
C ASN A 489 10.81 -20.35 4.41
N ARG A 490 11.36 -19.42 5.19
CA ARG A 490 10.80 -18.96 6.47
C ARG A 490 10.57 -17.46 6.36
N PHE A 491 9.33 -17.03 6.48
CA PHE A 491 8.94 -15.63 6.27
C PHE A 491 8.17 -15.11 7.48
N ALA A 492 8.73 -14.10 8.13
CA ALA A 492 8.11 -13.43 9.28
C ALA A 492 7.62 -12.02 8.92
N PHE A 493 6.38 -11.72 9.33
CA PHE A 493 5.66 -10.47 9.12
C PHE A 493 4.98 -10.02 10.42
N GLY A 494 4.58 -8.75 10.49
CA GLY A 494 3.78 -8.24 11.61
C GLY A 494 2.29 -8.54 11.40
N GLU A 495 1.43 -7.62 11.83
CA GLU A 495 -0.02 -7.79 11.73
C GLU A 495 -0.47 -7.97 10.27
N PRO A 496 -1.33 -8.94 9.93
CA PRO A 496 -1.73 -9.14 8.55
C PRO A 496 -2.48 -7.92 7.99
N THR A 497 -2.08 -7.49 6.80
CA THR A 497 -2.75 -6.44 6.02
C THR A 497 -3.23 -6.99 4.69
N ASP A 498 -4.05 -6.23 3.96
CA ASP A 498 -4.55 -6.67 2.65
C ASP A 498 -3.41 -6.95 1.64
N ALA A 499 -2.27 -6.27 1.78
CA ALA A 499 -1.09 -6.51 0.94
C ALA A 499 -0.55 -7.95 1.08
N CYS A 500 -0.74 -8.57 2.25
CA CYS A 500 -0.26 -9.92 2.54
C CYS A 500 -0.94 -10.98 1.67
N PHE A 501 -2.19 -10.79 1.22
CA PHE A 501 -2.89 -11.75 0.36
C PHE A 501 -2.19 -11.91 -1.00
N GLY A 502 -1.77 -10.81 -1.60
CA GLY A 502 -1.05 -10.79 -2.87
C GLY A 502 0.35 -11.40 -2.76
N MET A 503 0.97 -11.28 -1.59
CA MET A 503 2.37 -11.60 -1.37
C MET A 503 2.69 -13.09 -1.47
N LEU A 504 1.86 -13.98 -0.90
CA LEU A 504 2.14 -15.43 -0.87
C LEU A 504 2.44 -16.02 -2.26
N PRO A 505 1.55 -15.89 -3.28
CA PRO A 505 1.83 -16.41 -4.62
C PRO A 505 2.98 -15.65 -5.31
N ILE A 506 3.18 -14.37 -4.98
CA ILE A 506 4.31 -13.57 -5.48
C ILE A 506 5.63 -14.18 -4.97
N ILE A 507 5.75 -14.47 -3.67
CA ILE A 507 6.94 -15.10 -3.08
C ILE A 507 7.18 -16.48 -3.71
N GLU A 508 6.14 -17.31 -3.84
CA GLU A 508 6.26 -18.65 -4.40
C GLU A 508 6.69 -18.63 -5.87
N SER A 509 6.12 -17.74 -6.68
CA SER A 509 6.54 -17.59 -8.08
C SER A 509 7.99 -17.14 -8.22
N GLY A 510 8.44 -16.20 -7.36
CA GLY A 510 9.84 -15.78 -7.31
C GLY A 510 10.79 -16.90 -6.96
N ARG A 511 10.42 -17.76 -6.00
CA ARG A 511 11.20 -18.95 -5.64
C ARG A 511 11.30 -19.94 -6.81
N ALA A 512 10.27 -20.04 -7.64
CA ALA A 512 10.26 -20.86 -8.84
C ALA A 512 10.99 -20.21 -10.03
N GLY A 513 11.61 -19.03 -9.87
CA GLY A 513 12.25 -18.29 -10.97
C GLY A 513 11.25 -17.74 -12.00
N THR A 514 9.98 -17.62 -11.61
CA THR A 514 8.91 -17.07 -12.45
C THR A 514 8.56 -15.68 -11.98
N TRP A 515 8.75 -14.68 -12.83
CA TRP A 515 8.54 -13.28 -12.47
C TRP A 515 7.30 -12.71 -13.19
N PRO A 516 6.38 -12.01 -12.49
CA PRO A 516 5.11 -11.57 -13.07
C PRO A 516 5.19 -10.69 -14.32
N TRP A 517 6.34 -10.05 -14.58
CA TRP A 517 6.55 -9.16 -15.72
C TRP A 517 7.29 -9.81 -16.90
N VAL A 518 7.86 -11.00 -16.72
CA VAL A 518 8.57 -11.71 -17.78
C VAL A 518 7.54 -12.39 -18.69
N GLY A 519 7.64 -12.15 -20.01
CA GLY A 519 6.66 -12.58 -21.01
C GLY A 519 5.48 -11.63 -21.26
N ARG A 520 5.50 -10.42 -20.68
CA ARG A 520 4.47 -9.37 -20.89
C ARG A 520 4.81 -8.31 -21.96
N TYR A 521 5.78 -8.57 -22.84
CA TYR A 521 6.15 -7.68 -23.94
C TYR A 521 6.40 -8.44 -25.23
#